data_AF-A0AAJ3UYU9-F1
#
_entry.id   AF-A0AAJ3UYU9-F1
#
_cell.length_a   1.000
_cell.length_b   1.000
_cell.length_c   1.000
_cell.angle_alpha   90.00
_cell.angle_beta   90.00
_cell.angle_gamma   90.00
#
_symmetry.space_group_name_H-M   'P 1'
#
loop_
_entity.id
_entity.type
_entity.pdbx_description
1 polymer ?
#
loop_
_entity_poly.entity_id
_entity_poly.type
_entity_poly.pdbx_seq_one_letter_code
_entity_poly.pdbx_strand_id
1 'polypeptide(L)'
;MEATRIQNLLKQADARIQMMLRLIQTHKVGSQLDQLLRRLEYFSSAVREVELNPTSLTMDGLDEFFKEVDTVEGLLKHTSLSHVAERRLDKRDSAGLSLHEDCSYIRNLLRGVQFGLNKLDVPLTELPSEPVQSHGPRFSVVQGKLDFAPGEELDSSKNHIARIKSIIPILRAEVDDAIELFGRNTVHARIHRCLVNYSEAIRERTIDYNMVAAFGTLLGNAEKASHRDIQDRLVPELGDSEKAALGSILDLHGPLLLATEIGREYLSDAAEYNRTPEQQTTLRSASVDLATAIAEEGIATERTESFITETAANIGSGTHPSRSAILGTNTIRNVSAVMVLGALALFPSQLAMTASWIAAVLIAEGAKRSAAGQEAANIVRDAVDDPKQHKNLMKLAPFILKHEITLRAIAGDQREFKFLHQWLDWFKANLD
;
A
#
# COMPACT_ATOMS: atom_id res chain seq x y z
N MET A 1 -11.99 14.11 21.76
CA MET A 1 -11.10 13.07 21.17
C MET A 1 -9.87 13.69 20.51
N GLU A 2 -9.96 14.89 19.95
CA GLU A 2 -8.81 15.60 19.33
C GLU A 2 -7.78 16.11 20.36
N ALA A 3 -8.22 16.60 21.52
CA ALA A 3 -7.31 17.06 22.58
C ALA A 3 -6.31 15.97 23.03
N THR A 4 -6.76 14.73 23.19
CA THR A 4 -5.91 13.59 23.58
C THR A 4 -4.87 13.25 22.49
N ARG A 5 -5.17 13.51 21.22
CA ARG A 5 -4.25 13.26 20.09
C ARG A 5 -3.16 14.32 19.99
N ILE A 6 -3.54 15.60 20.08
CA ILE A 6 -2.59 16.72 20.18
C ILE A 6 -1.66 16.50 21.38
N GLN A 7 -2.22 16.06 22.51
CA GLN A 7 -1.44 15.73 23.71
C GLN A 7 -0.42 14.60 23.48
N ASN A 8 -0.79 13.54 22.74
CA ASN A 8 0.15 12.46 22.41
C ASN A 8 1.28 12.90 21.47
N LEU A 9 0.99 13.76 20.49
CA LEU A 9 2.01 14.34 19.61
C LEU A 9 2.95 15.26 20.39
N LEU A 10 2.42 16.11 21.26
CA LEU A 10 3.22 16.97 22.12
C LEU A 10 4.10 16.18 23.10
N LYS A 11 3.62 15.04 23.62
CA LYS A 11 4.46 14.10 24.40
C LYS A 11 5.63 13.55 23.60
N GLN A 12 5.44 13.25 22.32
CA GLN A 12 6.53 12.77 21.45
C GLN A 12 7.56 13.88 21.20
N ALA A 13 7.11 15.13 20.99
CA ALA A 13 8.00 16.28 20.92
C ALA A 13 8.76 16.49 22.24
N ASP A 14 8.10 16.47 23.40
CA ASP A 14 8.78 16.61 24.71
C ASP A 14 9.82 15.51 24.88
N ALA A 15 9.49 14.25 24.58
CA ALA A 15 10.44 13.14 24.67
C ALA A 15 11.70 13.36 23.83
N ARG A 16 11.56 13.88 22.60
CA ARG A 16 12.68 14.23 21.72
C ARG A 16 13.48 15.42 22.26
N ILE A 17 12.82 16.49 22.68
CA ILE A 17 13.48 17.66 23.30
C ILE A 17 14.27 17.23 24.55
N GLN A 18 13.70 16.35 25.38
CA GLN A 18 14.37 15.80 26.56
C GLN A 18 15.58 14.94 26.20
N MET A 19 15.54 14.21 25.09
CA MET A 19 16.70 13.48 24.56
C MET A 19 17.81 14.44 24.12
N MET A 20 17.46 15.51 23.39
CA MET A 20 18.40 16.58 23.01
C MET A 20 19.02 17.25 24.24
N LEU A 21 18.21 17.58 25.25
CA LEU A 21 18.66 18.17 26.52
C LEU A 21 19.66 17.28 27.24
N ARG A 22 19.38 15.97 27.38
CA ARG A 22 20.30 15.02 28.01
C ARG A 22 21.63 14.96 27.27
N LEU A 23 21.58 14.95 25.94
CA LEU A 23 22.77 14.91 25.09
C LEU A 23 23.59 16.19 25.27
N ILE A 24 22.96 17.36 25.35
CA ILE A 24 23.65 18.63 25.56
C ILE A 24 24.24 18.72 26.98
N GLN A 25 23.47 18.34 28.01
CA GLN A 25 23.90 18.38 29.41
C GLN A 25 25.10 17.47 29.69
N THR A 26 25.18 16.32 29.03
CA THR A 26 26.33 15.40 29.15
C THR A 26 27.63 16.00 28.61
N HIS A 27 27.55 17.02 27.75
CA HIS A 27 28.69 17.52 26.99
C HIS A 27 29.19 18.93 27.42
N LYS A 28 28.85 19.42 28.63
CA LYS A 28 29.28 20.71 29.24
C LYS A 28 30.40 21.47 28.50
N VAL A 29 30.04 22.37 27.57
CA VAL A 29 31.01 23.31 26.96
C VAL A 29 30.32 24.59 26.45
N GLY A 30 30.66 25.73 27.04
CA GLY A 30 30.61 27.05 26.38
C GLY A 30 29.25 27.76 26.37
N SER A 31 29.31 29.09 26.24
CA SER A 31 28.15 29.99 26.32
C SER A 31 27.08 29.75 25.26
N GLN A 32 27.43 29.23 24.09
CA GLN A 32 26.49 28.90 23.02
C GLN A 32 25.68 27.64 23.32
N LEU A 33 26.28 26.66 24.00
CA LEU A 33 25.61 25.42 24.40
C LEU A 33 24.66 25.70 25.57
N ASP A 34 25.03 26.63 26.47
CA ASP A 34 24.14 27.15 27.53
C ASP A 34 22.95 27.94 26.95
N GLN A 35 23.14 28.62 25.82
CA GLN A 35 22.04 29.31 25.12
C GLN A 35 21.09 28.30 24.48
N LEU A 36 21.63 27.28 23.80
CA LEU A 36 20.85 26.19 23.22
C LEU A 36 20.07 25.42 24.29
N LEU A 37 20.70 25.12 25.42
CA LEU A 37 20.10 24.44 26.56
C LEU A 37 18.91 25.24 27.12
N ARG A 38 19.10 26.54 27.39
CA ARG A 38 18.02 27.41 27.87
C ARG A 38 16.85 27.48 26.89
N ARG A 39 17.12 27.50 25.58
CA ARG A 39 16.08 27.50 24.54
C ARG A 39 15.32 26.18 24.49
N LEU A 40 16.01 25.04 24.59
CA LEU A 40 15.35 23.73 24.65
C LEU A 40 14.56 23.52 25.95
N GLU A 41 15.03 24.07 27.08
CA GLU A 41 14.29 24.06 28.36
C GLU A 41 13.01 24.90 28.27
N TYR A 42 13.10 26.10 27.69
CA TYR A 42 11.93 26.93 27.41
C TYR A 42 10.94 26.18 26.52
N PHE A 43 11.44 25.60 25.43
CA PHE A 43 10.62 24.89 24.46
C PHE A 43 9.93 23.65 25.08
N SER A 44 10.65 22.85 25.88
CA SER A 44 10.06 21.74 26.64
C SER A 44 9.00 22.21 27.63
N SER A 45 9.24 23.33 28.33
CA SER A 45 8.26 23.89 29.27
C SER A 45 6.99 24.33 28.54
N ALA A 46 7.12 25.02 27.41
CA ALA A 46 5.99 25.46 26.61
C ALA A 46 5.22 24.26 26.03
N VAL A 47 5.91 23.22 25.53
CA VAL A 47 5.26 21.98 25.07
C VAL A 47 4.48 21.29 26.20
N ARG A 48 5.04 21.23 27.41
CA ARG A 48 4.36 20.66 28.58
C ARG A 48 3.16 21.46 29.06
N GLU A 49 3.23 22.78 28.99
CA GLU A 49 2.09 23.64 29.34
C GLU A 49 0.89 23.35 28.43
N VAL A 50 1.15 23.21 27.14
CA VAL A 50 0.13 22.81 26.15
C VAL A 50 -0.29 21.35 26.33
N GLU A 51 0.61 20.46 26.72
CA GLU A 51 0.27 19.07 27.04
C GLU A 51 -0.71 18.98 28.22
N LEU A 52 -0.51 19.80 29.26
CA LEU A 52 -1.38 19.86 30.44
C LEU A 52 -2.72 20.54 30.14
N ASN A 53 -2.73 21.47 29.20
CA ASN A 53 -3.94 22.17 28.76
C ASN A 53 -4.01 22.30 27.23
N PRO A 54 -4.43 21.26 26.50
CA PRO A 54 -4.45 21.31 25.02
C PRO A 54 -5.34 22.42 24.46
N THR A 55 -6.32 22.90 25.24
CA THR A 55 -7.20 24.00 24.82
C THR A 55 -6.53 25.38 24.86
N SER A 56 -5.33 25.51 25.43
CA SER A 56 -4.55 26.75 25.35
C SER A 56 -3.75 26.88 24.05
N LEU A 57 -3.70 25.84 23.21
CA LEU A 57 -2.97 25.88 21.95
C LEU A 57 -3.71 26.74 20.92
N THR A 58 -3.22 27.96 20.72
CA THR A 58 -3.67 28.86 19.64
C THR A 58 -2.72 28.77 18.43
N MET A 59 -3.14 29.32 17.30
CA MET A 59 -2.27 29.48 16.13
C MET A 59 -1.06 30.36 16.44
N ASP A 60 -1.22 31.41 17.24
CA ASP A 60 -0.12 32.25 17.70
C ASP A 60 0.89 31.46 18.56
N GLY A 61 0.39 30.56 19.43
CA GLY A 61 1.24 29.67 20.23
C GLY A 61 2.03 28.67 19.38
N LEU A 62 1.44 28.17 18.29
CA LEU A 62 2.16 27.34 17.31
C LEU A 62 3.23 28.11 16.54
N ASP A 63 2.93 29.34 16.13
CA ASP A 63 3.91 30.21 15.47
C ASP A 63 5.09 30.53 16.39
N GLU A 64 4.84 30.66 17.70
CA GLU A 64 5.90 30.78 18.70
C GLU A 64 6.75 29.51 18.78
N PHE A 65 6.13 28.32 18.77
CA PHE A 65 6.87 27.07 18.71
C PHE A 65 7.74 26.93 17.46
N PHE A 66 7.25 27.33 16.28
CA PHE A 66 8.07 27.33 15.07
C PHE A 66 9.28 28.26 15.16
N LYS A 67 9.08 29.47 15.68
CA LYS A 67 10.19 30.42 15.92
C LYS A 67 11.25 29.82 16.84
N GLU A 68 10.84 29.10 17.89
CA GLU A 68 11.79 28.45 18.78
C GLU A 68 12.53 27.29 18.09
N VAL A 69 11.84 26.45 17.29
CA VAL A 69 12.51 25.40 16.51
C VAL A 69 13.50 25.97 15.51
N ASP A 70 13.15 27.04 14.80
CA ASP A 70 14.05 27.72 13.87
C ASP A 70 15.24 28.37 14.58
N THR A 71 15.03 28.89 15.79
CA THR A 71 16.11 29.41 16.65
C THR A 71 17.07 28.30 17.07
N VAL A 72 16.54 27.15 17.52
CA VAL A 72 17.32 25.97 17.91
C VAL A 72 18.13 25.46 16.71
N GLU A 73 17.50 25.32 15.54
CA GLU A 73 18.19 24.86 14.32
C GLU A 73 19.25 25.86 13.85
N GLY A 74 18.98 27.17 13.94
CA GLY A 74 19.94 28.22 13.63
C GLY A 74 21.18 28.15 14.53
N LEU A 75 20.99 27.89 15.83
CA LEU A 75 22.09 27.66 16.77
C LEU A 75 22.88 26.40 16.40
N LEU A 76 22.22 25.30 16.05
CA LEU A 76 22.88 24.05 15.63
C LEU A 76 23.70 24.20 14.35
N LYS A 77 23.32 25.12 13.45
CA LYS A 77 24.08 25.44 12.23
C LYS A 77 25.35 26.26 12.49
N HIS A 78 25.56 26.78 13.69
CA HIS A 78 26.74 27.58 14.01
C HIS A 78 28.00 26.70 14.05
N THR A 79 29.05 27.07 13.32
CA THR A 79 30.26 26.26 13.05
C THR A 79 31.01 25.82 14.31
N SER A 80 30.87 26.58 15.39
CA SER A 80 31.43 26.28 16.70
C SER A 80 30.71 25.11 17.40
N LEU A 81 29.41 24.95 17.19
CA LEU A 81 28.62 23.84 17.71
C LEU A 81 28.78 22.58 16.86
N SER A 82 28.85 22.72 15.53
CA SER A 82 29.15 21.60 14.63
C SER A 82 30.53 20.99 14.92
N HIS A 83 31.56 21.82 15.14
CA HIS A 83 32.89 21.33 15.48
C HIS A 83 33.01 20.76 16.90
N VAL A 84 32.22 21.21 17.87
CA VAL A 84 32.17 20.61 19.21
C VAL A 84 31.49 19.24 19.17
N ALA A 85 30.46 19.09 18.33
CA ALA A 85 29.83 17.80 18.04
C ALA A 85 30.78 16.84 17.30
N GLU A 86 31.58 17.33 16.35
CA GLU A 86 32.55 16.51 15.60
C GLU A 86 33.80 16.14 16.41
N ARG A 87 34.39 17.06 17.20
CA ARG A 87 35.71 16.84 17.85
C ARG A 87 35.69 16.04 19.15
N ARG A 88 34.54 15.85 19.81
CA ARG A 88 34.46 15.17 21.12
C ARG A 88 33.76 13.82 21.10
N LEU A 89 33.19 13.43 19.96
CA LEU A 89 32.57 12.13 19.75
C LEU A 89 33.45 11.29 18.84
N ASP A 90 34.56 10.80 19.40
CA ASP A 90 35.50 9.86 18.74
C ASP A 90 34.88 8.45 18.54
N LYS A 91 33.55 8.37 18.52
CA LYS A 91 32.76 7.20 18.16
C LYS A 91 31.62 7.63 17.25
N ARG A 92 31.88 7.51 15.95
CA ARG A 92 30.95 7.41 14.80
C ARG A 92 29.88 8.49 14.68
N ASP A 93 30.09 9.40 13.71
CA ASP A 93 29.17 9.91 12.67
C ASP A 93 27.68 10.22 12.93
N SER A 94 27.08 9.99 14.10
CA SER A 94 25.62 9.97 14.23
C SER A 94 25.00 11.08 15.08
N ALA A 95 25.75 11.79 15.94
CA ALA A 95 25.11 12.72 16.89
C ALA A 95 24.69 14.06 16.27
N GLY A 96 25.54 14.66 15.44
CA GLY A 96 25.22 15.92 14.74
C GLY A 96 24.08 15.75 13.72
N LEU A 97 24.06 14.61 13.02
CA LEU A 97 22.93 14.18 12.20
C LEU A 97 21.67 13.98 13.08
N SER A 98 21.77 13.34 14.25
CA SER A 98 20.60 13.11 15.11
C SER A 98 19.94 14.38 15.65
N LEU A 99 20.70 15.43 16.01
CA LEU A 99 20.10 16.68 16.51
C LEU A 99 19.38 17.47 15.42
N HIS A 100 19.92 17.46 14.19
CA HIS A 100 19.28 18.10 13.05
C HIS A 100 18.05 17.31 12.57
N GLU A 101 18.14 15.98 12.61
CA GLU A 101 17.01 15.07 12.41
C GLU A 101 15.92 15.28 13.46
N ASP A 102 16.28 15.43 14.74
CA ASP A 102 15.33 15.69 15.83
C ASP A 102 14.65 17.06 15.67
N CYS A 103 15.38 18.12 15.28
CA CYS A 103 14.77 19.43 14.99
C CYS A 103 13.82 19.35 13.79
N SER A 104 14.23 18.64 12.74
CA SER A 104 13.38 18.40 11.57
C SER A 104 12.12 17.62 11.98
N TYR A 105 12.25 16.59 12.80
CA TYR A 105 11.15 15.81 13.33
C TYR A 105 10.16 16.68 14.13
N ILE A 106 10.66 17.49 15.06
CA ILE A 106 9.82 18.36 15.90
C ILE A 106 9.12 19.42 15.04
N ARG A 107 9.83 20.05 14.09
CA ARG A 107 9.23 21.00 13.13
C ARG A 107 8.07 20.37 12.36
N ASN A 108 8.29 19.16 11.85
CA ASN A 108 7.28 18.43 11.09
C ASN A 108 6.07 18.10 11.96
N LEU A 109 6.30 17.81 13.24
CA LEU A 109 5.24 17.50 14.20
C LEU A 109 4.39 18.70 14.53
N LEU A 110 5.02 19.85 14.78
CA LEU A 110 4.32 21.11 14.96
C LEU A 110 3.55 21.51 13.70
N ARG A 111 4.07 21.26 12.48
CA ARG A 111 3.31 21.52 11.24
C ARG A 111 2.11 20.62 11.10
N GLY A 112 2.20 19.37 11.52
CA GLY A 112 1.04 18.49 11.60
C GLY A 112 -0.02 19.05 12.54
N VAL A 113 0.37 19.48 13.74
CA VAL A 113 -0.55 20.09 14.72
C VAL A 113 -1.16 21.39 14.18
N GLN A 114 -0.36 22.27 13.58
CA GLN A 114 -0.83 23.51 12.94
C GLN A 114 -1.82 23.24 11.82
N PHE A 115 -1.53 22.26 10.97
CA PHE A 115 -2.46 21.85 9.93
C PHE A 115 -3.76 21.29 10.52
N GLY A 116 -3.67 20.45 11.56
CA GLY A 116 -4.84 19.94 12.27
C GLY A 116 -5.70 21.05 12.85
N LEU A 117 -5.10 22.09 13.44
CA LEU A 117 -5.80 23.24 13.98
C LEU A 117 -6.39 24.15 12.87
N ASN A 118 -5.65 24.42 11.79
CA ASN A 118 -6.15 25.18 10.64
C ASN A 118 -7.28 24.47 9.87
N LYS A 119 -7.29 23.14 9.88
CA LYS A 119 -8.31 22.33 9.19
C LYS A 119 -9.55 22.05 10.03
N LEU A 120 -9.61 22.49 11.27
CA LEU A 120 -10.87 22.56 12.02
C LEU A 120 -11.87 23.54 11.37
N ASP A 121 -11.39 24.49 10.54
CA ASP A 121 -12.21 25.48 9.82
C ASP A 121 -12.27 25.28 8.30
N VAL A 122 -11.53 24.33 7.74
CA VAL A 122 -11.71 23.96 6.33
C VAL A 122 -12.92 23.04 6.27
N PRO A 123 -14.03 23.42 5.59
CA PRO A 123 -15.08 22.46 5.33
C PRO A 123 -14.39 21.30 4.62
N LEU A 124 -14.40 20.12 5.23
CA LEU A 124 -14.06 18.88 4.55
C LEU A 124 -14.99 18.86 3.33
N THR A 125 -14.51 19.35 2.18
CA THR A 125 -15.10 19.03 0.90
C THR A 125 -15.22 17.53 0.94
N GLU A 126 -16.46 17.03 1.04
CA GLU A 126 -16.74 15.66 1.49
C GLU A 126 -15.79 14.72 0.76
N LEU A 127 -14.85 14.13 1.50
CA LEU A 127 -13.89 13.21 0.92
C LEU A 127 -14.72 12.17 0.13
N PRO A 128 -14.33 11.85 -1.12
CA PRO A 128 -15.00 10.80 -1.86
C PRO A 128 -15.17 9.55 -1.02
N SER A 129 -16.22 8.77 -1.31
CA SER A 129 -16.43 7.51 -0.60
C SER A 129 -15.19 6.63 -0.67
N GLU A 130 -14.88 5.99 0.44
CA GLU A 130 -13.70 5.16 0.59
C GLU A 130 -13.62 4.11 -0.53
N PRO A 131 -12.46 3.98 -1.19
CA PRO A 131 -12.25 2.90 -2.12
C PRO A 131 -12.10 1.58 -1.34
N VAL A 132 -13.12 0.72 -1.45
CA VAL A 132 -13.13 -0.61 -0.81
C VAL A 132 -12.70 -1.65 -1.83
N GLN A 133 -11.73 -2.48 -1.45
CA GLN A 133 -11.34 -3.66 -2.23
C GLN A 133 -12.49 -4.68 -2.24
N SER A 134 -12.83 -5.18 -3.41
CA SER A 134 -13.79 -6.28 -3.59
C SER A 134 -13.15 -7.64 -3.37
N HIS A 135 -13.96 -8.71 -3.48
CA HIS A 135 -13.49 -10.09 -3.58
C HIS A 135 -12.45 -10.26 -4.69
N GLY A 136 -11.57 -11.26 -4.55
CA GLY A 136 -10.41 -11.45 -5.42
C GLY A 136 -9.10 -10.96 -4.78
N PRO A 137 -7.98 -11.02 -5.51
CA PRO A 137 -6.66 -10.67 -5.00
C PRO A 137 -6.67 -9.34 -4.27
N ARG A 138 -6.15 -9.34 -3.04
CA ARG A 138 -6.05 -8.13 -2.23
C ARG A 138 -4.65 -7.58 -2.29
N PHE A 139 -4.56 -6.26 -2.27
CA PHE A 139 -3.31 -5.53 -2.36
C PHE A 139 -3.13 -4.63 -1.15
N SER A 140 -1.89 -4.27 -0.88
CA SER A 140 -1.49 -3.29 0.13
C SER A 140 -0.26 -2.53 -0.39
N VAL A 141 0.12 -1.45 0.29
CA VAL A 141 1.39 -0.80 0.00
C VAL A 141 2.43 -1.33 0.97
N VAL A 142 3.34 -2.17 0.47
CA VAL A 142 4.46 -2.75 1.22
C VAL A 142 5.74 -2.08 0.73
N GLN A 143 6.50 -1.50 1.66
CA GLN A 143 7.75 -0.79 1.34
C GLN A 143 7.59 0.34 0.30
N GLY A 144 6.43 1.02 0.33
CA GLY A 144 6.09 2.09 -0.61
C GLY A 144 5.75 1.62 -2.03
N LYS A 145 5.64 0.31 -2.25
CA LYS A 145 5.22 -0.30 -3.51
C LYS A 145 3.92 -1.09 -3.34
N LEU A 146 3.15 -1.26 -4.40
CA LEU A 146 2.02 -2.18 -4.38
C LEU A 146 2.52 -3.62 -4.27
N ASP A 147 1.96 -4.36 -3.32
CA ASP A 147 2.19 -5.79 -3.17
C ASP A 147 0.90 -6.50 -2.73
N PHE A 148 0.91 -7.83 -2.73
CA PHE A 148 -0.21 -8.59 -2.18
C PHE A 148 -0.39 -8.30 -0.69
N ALA A 149 -1.65 -8.12 -0.28
CA ALA A 149 -1.98 -8.06 1.14
C ALA A 149 -1.86 -9.47 1.75
N PRO A 150 -1.48 -9.58 3.04
CA PRO A 150 -1.49 -10.86 3.72
C PRO A 150 -2.90 -11.46 3.77
N GLY A 151 -3.00 -12.79 3.66
CA GLY A 151 -4.28 -13.50 3.75
C GLY A 151 -4.96 -13.30 5.10
N GLU A 152 -6.29 -13.24 5.10
CA GLU A 152 -7.10 -13.15 6.32
C GLU A 152 -7.28 -14.54 6.97
N GLU A 153 -7.31 -14.58 8.32
CA GLU A 153 -7.67 -15.81 9.04
C GLU A 153 -9.14 -16.16 8.80
N LEU A 154 -9.41 -17.43 8.49
CA LEU A 154 -10.76 -17.90 8.20
C LEU A 154 -11.64 -17.91 9.46
N ASP A 155 -12.84 -17.34 9.34
CA ASP A 155 -13.91 -17.64 10.28
C ASP A 155 -14.41 -19.08 10.08
N SER A 156 -14.40 -19.83 11.17
CA SER A 156 -14.97 -21.18 11.28
C SER A 156 -16.45 -21.29 10.88
N SER A 157 -17.21 -20.19 10.89
CA SER A 157 -18.66 -20.20 10.65
C SER A 157 -19.06 -20.24 9.17
N LYS A 158 -18.15 -19.87 8.24
CA LYS A 158 -18.50 -19.64 6.82
C LYS A 158 -17.81 -20.56 5.81
N ASN A 159 -16.83 -21.33 6.26
CA ASN A 159 -16.01 -22.20 5.42
C ASN A 159 -16.21 -23.67 5.77
N HIS A 160 -16.18 -24.55 4.77
CA HIS A 160 -16.32 -26.00 4.94
C HIS A 160 -14.95 -26.60 5.30
N ILE A 161 -14.47 -26.33 6.51
CA ILE A 161 -13.10 -26.66 6.96
C ILE A 161 -12.75 -28.15 6.78
N ALA A 162 -13.69 -29.07 7.02
CA ALA A 162 -13.45 -30.50 6.84
C ALA A 162 -13.12 -30.85 5.38
N ARG A 163 -13.85 -30.27 4.43
CA ARG A 163 -13.64 -30.46 2.99
C ARG A 163 -12.33 -29.83 2.51
N ILE A 164 -12.01 -28.64 3.01
CA ILE A 164 -10.73 -27.99 2.73
C ILE A 164 -9.57 -28.88 3.22
N LYS A 165 -9.64 -29.38 4.46
CA LYS A 165 -8.62 -30.26 5.05
C LYS A 165 -8.44 -31.57 4.30
N SER A 166 -9.49 -32.10 3.66
CA SER A 166 -9.38 -33.31 2.84
C SER A 166 -8.80 -33.05 1.44
N ILE A 167 -9.10 -31.89 0.83
CA ILE A 167 -8.65 -31.58 -0.55
C ILE A 167 -7.20 -31.10 -0.58
N ILE A 168 -6.80 -30.22 0.34
CA ILE A 168 -5.50 -29.53 0.27
C ILE A 168 -4.29 -30.47 0.22
N PRO A 169 -4.19 -31.54 1.03
CA PRO A 169 -3.04 -32.44 0.96
C PRO A 169 -2.91 -33.12 -0.41
N ILE A 170 -4.02 -33.53 -1.00
CA ILE A 170 -4.07 -34.16 -2.33
C ILE A 170 -3.66 -33.14 -3.38
N LEU A 171 -4.27 -31.96 -3.35
CA LEU A 171 -3.95 -30.88 -4.30
C LEU A 171 -2.48 -30.48 -4.24
N ARG A 172 -1.87 -30.40 -3.04
CA ARG A 172 -0.44 -30.09 -2.90
C ARG A 172 0.44 -31.15 -3.54
N ALA A 173 0.13 -32.44 -3.35
CA ALA A 173 0.87 -33.53 -3.97
C ALA A 173 0.80 -33.47 -5.51
N GLU A 174 -0.41 -33.31 -6.07
CA GLU A 174 -0.60 -33.21 -7.52
C GLU A 174 0.13 -32.00 -8.12
N VAL A 175 0.11 -30.86 -7.42
CA VAL A 175 0.84 -29.65 -7.84
C VAL A 175 2.34 -29.85 -7.81
N ASP A 176 2.87 -30.54 -6.79
CA ASP A 176 4.30 -30.81 -6.68
C ASP A 176 4.79 -31.73 -7.79
N ASP A 177 4.03 -32.79 -8.09
CA ASP A 177 4.29 -33.70 -9.20
C ASP A 177 4.22 -32.95 -10.55
N ALA A 178 3.22 -32.09 -10.75
CA ALA A 178 3.10 -31.28 -11.96
C ALA A 178 4.27 -30.31 -12.12
N ILE A 179 4.75 -29.66 -11.04
CA ILE A 179 5.93 -28.78 -11.11
C ILE A 179 7.16 -29.56 -11.56
N GLU A 180 7.38 -30.77 -11.04
CA GLU A 180 8.53 -31.60 -11.46
C GLU A 180 8.44 -31.97 -12.95
N LEU A 181 7.25 -32.38 -13.40
CA LEU A 181 7.01 -32.75 -14.80
C LEU A 181 7.24 -31.55 -15.74
N PHE A 182 6.64 -30.39 -15.44
CA PHE A 182 6.73 -29.20 -16.28
C PHE A 182 8.05 -28.43 -16.14
N GLY A 183 8.82 -28.63 -15.06
CA GLY A 183 10.07 -27.91 -14.82
C GLY A 183 11.18 -28.20 -15.84
N ARG A 184 11.06 -29.32 -16.58
CA ARG A 184 11.95 -29.68 -17.69
C ARG A 184 11.39 -29.26 -19.05
N ASN A 185 10.14 -28.82 -19.11
CA ASN A 185 9.41 -28.52 -20.33
C ASN A 185 9.42 -27.00 -20.60
N THR A 186 10.51 -26.53 -21.20
CA THR A 186 10.67 -25.10 -21.53
C THR A 186 9.65 -24.59 -22.55
N VAL A 187 9.04 -25.49 -23.33
CA VAL A 187 8.05 -25.12 -24.35
C VAL A 187 6.72 -24.70 -23.71
N HIS A 188 6.38 -25.29 -22.56
CA HIS A 188 5.18 -24.95 -21.78
C HIS A 188 5.51 -24.14 -20.52
N ALA A 189 6.52 -23.27 -20.60
CA ALA A 189 7.03 -22.50 -19.46
C ALA A 189 5.97 -21.63 -18.75
N ARG A 190 4.92 -21.21 -19.47
CA ARG A 190 3.81 -20.46 -18.87
C ARG A 190 3.02 -21.32 -17.87
N ILE A 191 2.71 -22.56 -18.23
CA ILE A 191 2.02 -23.51 -17.33
C ILE A 191 2.88 -23.76 -16.09
N HIS A 192 4.18 -24.02 -16.27
CA HIS A 192 5.10 -24.20 -15.16
C HIS A 192 5.09 -23.01 -14.20
N ARG A 193 5.15 -21.78 -14.71
CA ARG A 193 5.09 -20.57 -13.88
C ARG A 193 3.76 -20.46 -13.11
N CYS A 194 2.63 -20.73 -13.76
CA CYS A 194 1.33 -20.75 -13.09
C CYS A 194 1.26 -21.82 -11.98
N LEU A 195 1.83 -23.00 -12.21
CA LEU A 195 1.92 -24.08 -11.22
C LEU A 195 2.75 -23.67 -10.00
N VAL A 196 3.93 -23.05 -10.21
CA VAL A 196 4.78 -22.55 -9.12
C VAL A 196 4.02 -21.52 -8.28
N ASN A 197 3.39 -20.52 -8.91
CA ASN A 197 2.61 -19.50 -8.21
C ASN A 197 1.42 -20.11 -7.44
N TYR A 198 0.72 -21.07 -8.05
CA TYR A 198 -0.38 -21.78 -7.40
C TYR A 198 0.10 -22.60 -6.20
N SER A 199 1.24 -23.30 -6.32
CA SER A 199 1.88 -24.07 -5.25
C SER A 199 2.22 -23.19 -4.05
N GLU A 200 2.81 -22.03 -4.29
CA GLU A 200 3.12 -21.07 -3.22
C GLU A 200 1.85 -20.67 -2.46
N ALA A 201 0.79 -20.27 -3.17
CA ALA A 201 -0.45 -19.83 -2.55
C ALA A 201 -1.13 -20.93 -1.69
N ILE A 202 -1.08 -22.19 -2.13
CA ILE A 202 -1.68 -23.29 -1.36
C ILE A 202 -0.78 -23.81 -0.24
N ARG A 203 0.50 -23.45 -0.18
CA ARG A 203 1.47 -23.93 0.83
C ARG A 203 1.55 -23.05 2.07
N GLU A 204 1.02 -21.83 2.02
CA GLU A 204 1.02 -20.91 3.15
C GLU A 204 0.32 -21.50 4.39
N ARG A 205 0.77 -21.08 5.58
CA ARG A 205 0.17 -21.49 6.85
C ARG A 205 -1.26 -20.96 6.98
N THR A 206 -1.47 -19.74 6.51
CA THR A 206 -2.74 -19.04 6.35
C THR A 206 -2.98 -18.86 4.86
N ILE A 207 -3.85 -19.67 4.29
CA ILE A 207 -4.07 -19.70 2.83
C ILE A 207 -5.00 -18.55 2.44
N ASP A 208 -4.52 -17.65 1.59
CA ASP A 208 -5.37 -16.68 0.92
C ASP A 208 -6.11 -17.32 -0.26
N TYR A 209 -7.39 -17.66 -0.04
CA TYR A 209 -8.21 -18.28 -1.09
C TYR A 209 -8.53 -17.34 -2.25
N ASN A 210 -8.39 -16.03 -2.09
CA ASN A 210 -8.46 -15.11 -3.23
C ASN A 210 -7.31 -15.39 -4.20
N MET A 211 -6.10 -15.56 -3.66
CA MET A 211 -4.92 -15.89 -4.46
C MET A 211 -5.01 -17.29 -5.05
N VAL A 212 -5.53 -18.27 -4.30
CA VAL A 212 -5.79 -19.62 -4.84
C VAL A 212 -6.79 -19.56 -5.99
N ALA A 213 -7.91 -18.83 -5.83
CA ALA A 213 -8.91 -18.64 -6.89
C ALA A 213 -8.31 -18.01 -8.15
N ALA A 214 -7.49 -16.97 -7.95
CA ALA A 214 -6.83 -16.26 -9.01
C ALA A 214 -5.85 -17.14 -9.78
N PHE A 215 -4.88 -17.73 -9.09
CA PHE A 215 -3.85 -18.56 -9.73
C PHE A 215 -4.43 -19.82 -10.38
N GLY A 216 -5.49 -20.41 -9.81
CA GLY A 216 -6.18 -21.54 -10.45
C GLY A 216 -6.88 -21.15 -11.75
N THR A 217 -7.49 -19.95 -11.79
CA THR A 217 -8.08 -19.40 -13.02
C THR A 217 -7.01 -19.13 -14.08
N LEU A 218 -5.87 -18.54 -13.68
CA LEU A 218 -4.75 -18.30 -14.59
C LEU A 218 -4.15 -19.61 -15.12
N LEU A 219 -3.99 -20.62 -14.28
CA LEU A 219 -3.52 -21.95 -14.67
C LEU A 219 -4.45 -22.60 -15.70
N GLY A 220 -5.76 -22.58 -15.46
CA GLY A 220 -6.74 -23.10 -16.43
C GLY A 220 -6.75 -22.33 -17.75
N ASN A 221 -6.44 -21.04 -17.75
CA ASN A 221 -6.30 -20.26 -18.98
C ASN A 221 -4.99 -20.59 -19.72
N ALA A 222 -3.89 -20.81 -19.00
CA ALA A 222 -2.62 -21.22 -19.57
C ALA A 222 -2.73 -22.60 -20.25
N GLU A 223 -3.43 -23.55 -19.63
CA GLU A 223 -3.73 -24.88 -20.16
C GLU A 223 -4.53 -24.83 -21.49
N LYS A 224 -5.53 -23.96 -21.58
CA LYS A 224 -6.29 -23.81 -22.83
C LYS A 224 -5.50 -23.06 -23.90
N ALA A 225 -4.70 -22.07 -23.52
CA ALA A 225 -3.82 -21.37 -24.45
C ALA A 225 -2.84 -22.36 -25.09
N SER A 226 -2.22 -23.25 -24.31
CA SER A 226 -1.34 -24.28 -24.85
C SER A 226 -2.08 -25.25 -25.77
N HIS A 227 -3.34 -25.62 -25.48
CA HIS A 227 -4.13 -26.46 -26.39
C HIS A 227 -4.32 -25.82 -27.76
N ARG A 228 -4.54 -24.50 -27.84
CA ARG A 228 -4.62 -23.80 -29.12
C ARG A 228 -3.28 -23.83 -29.85
N ASP A 229 -2.19 -23.53 -29.16
CA ASP A 229 -0.84 -23.54 -29.76
C ASP A 229 -0.47 -24.95 -30.26
N ILE A 230 -0.91 -26.01 -29.57
CA ILE A 230 -0.78 -27.41 -30.00
C ILE A 230 -1.59 -27.67 -31.27
N GLN A 231 -2.85 -27.24 -31.31
CA GLN A 231 -3.72 -27.40 -32.50
C GLN A 231 -3.15 -26.66 -33.72
N ASP A 232 -2.61 -25.48 -33.49
CA ASP A 232 -1.94 -24.64 -34.50
C ASP A 232 -0.52 -25.16 -34.83
N ARG A 233 -0.07 -26.26 -34.19
CA ARG A 233 1.24 -26.91 -34.35
C ARG A 233 2.44 -26.01 -34.04
N LEU A 234 2.25 -25.02 -33.17
CA LEU A 234 3.29 -24.12 -32.69
C LEU A 234 4.15 -24.76 -31.59
N VAL A 235 3.57 -25.70 -30.83
CA VAL A 235 4.23 -26.41 -29.73
C VAL A 235 3.85 -27.90 -29.74
N PRO A 236 4.68 -28.80 -29.19
CA PRO A 236 4.34 -30.22 -29.08
C PRO A 236 3.21 -30.45 -28.08
N GLU A 237 2.49 -31.56 -28.25
CA GLU A 237 1.49 -32.01 -27.29
C GLU A 237 2.08 -32.23 -25.90
N LEU A 238 1.26 -32.00 -24.87
CA LEU A 238 1.57 -32.40 -23.51
C LEU A 238 1.64 -33.92 -23.41
N GLY A 239 2.62 -34.44 -22.66
CA GLY A 239 2.71 -35.86 -22.33
C GLY A 239 1.53 -36.31 -21.47
N ASP A 240 1.21 -37.60 -21.51
CA ASP A 240 0.03 -38.13 -20.80
C ASP A 240 0.09 -37.86 -19.29
N SER A 241 1.28 -37.96 -18.67
CA SER A 241 1.49 -37.63 -17.26
C SER A 241 1.26 -36.15 -16.97
N GLU A 242 1.70 -35.26 -17.87
CA GLU A 242 1.49 -33.81 -17.74
C GLU A 242 -0.01 -33.46 -17.84
N LYS A 243 -0.71 -34.05 -18.81
CA LYS A 243 -2.17 -33.90 -18.99
C LYS A 243 -2.93 -34.40 -17.75
N ALA A 244 -2.58 -35.58 -17.24
CA ALA A 244 -3.25 -36.17 -16.09
C ALA A 244 -3.05 -35.37 -14.80
N ALA A 245 -1.83 -34.93 -14.52
CA ALA A 245 -1.53 -34.11 -13.34
C ALA A 245 -2.25 -32.75 -13.41
N LEU A 246 -2.16 -32.06 -14.57
CA LEU A 246 -2.82 -30.77 -14.76
C LEU A 246 -4.35 -30.87 -14.67
N GLY A 247 -4.94 -31.91 -15.26
CA GLY A 247 -6.38 -32.19 -15.16
C GLY A 247 -6.82 -32.40 -13.71
N SER A 248 -6.07 -33.21 -12.95
CA SER A 248 -6.38 -33.49 -11.53
C SER A 248 -6.34 -32.22 -10.66
N ILE A 249 -5.37 -31.33 -10.89
CA ILE A 249 -5.28 -30.04 -10.20
C ILE A 249 -6.51 -29.17 -10.50
N LEU A 250 -6.88 -29.04 -11.79
CA LEU A 250 -8.02 -28.22 -12.21
C LEU A 250 -9.37 -28.79 -11.71
N ASP A 251 -9.49 -30.11 -11.67
CA ASP A 251 -10.67 -30.82 -11.16
C ASP A 251 -10.83 -30.65 -9.64
N LEU A 252 -9.73 -30.59 -8.89
CA LEU A 252 -9.73 -30.36 -7.43
C LEU A 252 -9.89 -28.87 -7.06
N HIS A 253 -9.49 -27.96 -7.94
CA HIS A 253 -9.55 -26.52 -7.70
C HIS A 253 -10.99 -26.00 -7.48
N GLY A 254 -11.93 -26.35 -8.35
CA GLY A 254 -13.32 -25.92 -8.22
C GLY A 254 -13.99 -26.36 -6.90
N PRO A 255 -13.92 -27.65 -6.53
CA PRO A 255 -14.35 -28.16 -5.23
C PRO A 255 -13.72 -27.45 -4.02
N LEU A 256 -12.45 -27.05 -4.11
CA LEU A 256 -11.78 -26.29 -3.07
C LEU A 256 -12.40 -24.89 -2.93
N LEU A 257 -12.60 -24.16 -4.02
CA LEU A 257 -13.20 -22.83 -3.98
C LEU A 257 -14.65 -22.85 -3.47
N LEU A 258 -15.46 -23.83 -3.88
CA LEU A 258 -16.83 -23.95 -3.39
C LEU A 258 -16.90 -24.22 -1.87
N ALA A 259 -15.84 -24.77 -1.30
CA ALA A 259 -15.72 -24.98 0.14
C ALA A 259 -15.50 -23.67 0.92
N THR A 260 -15.17 -22.56 0.25
CA THR A 260 -14.90 -21.27 0.88
C THR A 260 -16.01 -20.25 0.59
N GLU A 261 -16.25 -19.32 1.51
CA GLU A 261 -17.19 -18.20 1.26
C GLU A 261 -16.73 -17.37 0.06
N ILE A 262 -15.46 -16.96 0.07
CA ILE A 262 -14.82 -16.18 -0.99
C ILE A 262 -15.01 -16.84 -2.36
N GLY A 263 -14.79 -18.15 -2.46
CA GLY A 263 -14.94 -18.86 -3.73
C GLY A 263 -16.40 -18.94 -4.19
N ARG A 264 -17.37 -19.00 -3.27
CA ARG A 264 -18.80 -18.94 -3.61
C ARG A 264 -19.22 -17.54 -4.05
N GLU A 265 -18.76 -16.49 -3.38
CA GLU A 265 -18.99 -15.10 -3.79
C GLU A 265 -18.41 -14.85 -5.17
N TYR A 266 -17.13 -15.17 -5.37
CA TYR A 266 -16.44 -15.07 -6.65
C TYR A 266 -17.18 -15.77 -7.80
N LEU A 267 -17.76 -16.95 -7.56
CA LEU A 267 -18.56 -17.67 -8.54
C LEU A 267 -19.96 -17.04 -8.76
N SER A 268 -20.55 -16.47 -7.72
CA SER A 268 -21.82 -15.73 -7.83
C SER A 268 -21.64 -14.49 -8.69
N ASP A 269 -20.58 -13.71 -8.44
CA ASP A 269 -20.24 -12.55 -9.25
C ASP A 269 -20.00 -12.96 -10.71
N ALA A 270 -19.41 -14.15 -10.95
CA ALA A 270 -19.22 -14.73 -12.28
C ALA A 270 -20.49 -15.05 -13.05
N ALA A 271 -21.57 -15.33 -12.35
CA ALA A 271 -22.88 -15.50 -12.96
C ALA A 271 -23.56 -14.16 -13.28
N GLU A 272 -23.24 -13.09 -12.53
CA GLU A 272 -23.89 -11.79 -12.64
C GLU A 272 -23.18 -10.82 -13.61
N TYR A 273 -21.93 -11.10 -13.97
CA TYR A 273 -21.09 -10.20 -14.77
C TYR A 273 -21.53 -10.12 -16.24
N ASN A 274 -22.44 -9.19 -16.51
CA ASN A 274 -22.94 -8.87 -17.85
C ASN A 274 -22.36 -7.53 -18.34
N ARG A 275 -21.32 -7.60 -19.20
CA ARG A 275 -20.83 -6.44 -19.97
C ARG A 275 -20.98 -6.69 -21.46
N THR A 276 -21.14 -5.62 -22.24
CA THR A 276 -21.09 -5.77 -23.70
C THR A 276 -19.66 -6.07 -24.16
N PRO A 277 -19.48 -6.71 -25.33
CA PRO A 277 -18.15 -6.98 -25.88
C PRO A 277 -17.28 -5.73 -26.03
N GLU A 278 -17.88 -4.59 -26.38
CA GLU A 278 -17.19 -3.30 -26.54
C GLU A 278 -16.71 -2.79 -25.18
N GLN A 279 -17.57 -2.80 -24.16
CA GLN A 279 -17.20 -2.40 -22.79
C GLN A 279 -16.09 -3.29 -22.22
N GLN A 280 -16.14 -4.59 -22.51
CA GLN A 280 -15.11 -5.53 -22.09
C GLN A 280 -13.79 -5.29 -22.80
N THR A 281 -13.83 -4.97 -24.10
CA THR A 281 -12.63 -4.64 -24.89
C THR A 281 -11.98 -3.34 -24.40
N THR A 282 -12.77 -2.29 -24.17
CA THR A 282 -12.27 -1.01 -23.63
C THR A 282 -11.66 -1.20 -22.25
N LEU A 283 -12.37 -1.91 -21.33
CA LEU A 283 -11.82 -2.21 -20.01
C LEU A 283 -10.50 -2.96 -20.14
N ARG A 284 -10.46 -4.02 -20.94
CA ARG A 284 -9.27 -4.85 -21.11
C ARG A 284 -8.09 -4.03 -21.62
N SER A 285 -8.29 -3.22 -22.66
CA SER A 285 -7.24 -2.36 -23.21
C SER A 285 -6.71 -1.41 -22.15
N ALA A 286 -7.58 -0.65 -21.49
CA ALA A 286 -7.16 0.32 -20.48
C ALA A 286 -6.52 -0.35 -19.25
N SER A 287 -6.98 -1.55 -18.88
CA SER A 287 -6.40 -2.34 -17.80
C SER A 287 -5.00 -2.84 -18.13
N VAL A 288 -4.76 -3.27 -19.37
CA VAL A 288 -3.43 -3.67 -19.86
C VAL A 288 -2.49 -2.48 -19.89
N ASP A 289 -2.97 -1.32 -20.35
CA ASP A 289 -2.19 -0.08 -20.36
C ASP A 289 -1.79 0.35 -18.94
N LEU A 290 -2.73 0.32 -17.99
CA LEU A 290 -2.45 0.61 -16.58
C LEU A 290 -1.45 -0.40 -15.98
N ALA A 291 -1.66 -1.70 -16.21
CA ALA A 291 -0.77 -2.74 -15.69
C ALA A 291 0.66 -2.59 -16.22
N THR A 292 0.79 -2.28 -17.50
CA THR A 292 2.08 -2.00 -18.16
C THR A 292 2.75 -0.79 -17.53
N ALA A 293 2.01 0.31 -17.34
CA ALA A 293 2.54 1.50 -16.69
C ALA A 293 2.98 1.25 -15.23
N ILE A 294 2.22 0.47 -14.46
CA ILE A 294 2.58 0.07 -13.09
C ILE A 294 3.94 -0.64 -13.07
N ALA A 295 4.16 -1.55 -14.03
CA ALA A 295 5.41 -2.30 -14.15
C ALA A 295 6.58 -1.42 -14.62
N GLU A 296 6.39 -0.61 -15.66
CA GLU A 296 7.44 0.26 -16.22
C GLU A 296 7.93 1.33 -15.23
N GLU A 297 7.04 1.88 -14.42
CA GLU A 297 7.37 2.92 -13.44
C GLU A 297 7.82 2.35 -12.08
N GLY A 298 7.80 1.01 -11.95
CA GLY A 298 8.22 0.28 -10.76
C GLY A 298 7.36 0.61 -9.54
N ILE A 299 6.05 0.74 -9.75
CA ILE A 299 5.05 1.09 -8.73
C ILE A 299 4.71 -0.13 -7.85
N ALA A 300 4.90 -1.34 -8.37
CA ALA A 300 4.64 -2.58 -7.68
C ALA A 300 5.93 -3.39 -7.44
N THR A 301 5.82 -4.49 -6.71
CA THR A 301 6.87 -5.53 -6.65
C THR A 301 6.85 -6.38 -7.91
N GLU A 302 7.97 -6.98 -8.32
CA GLU A 302 8.09 -7.74 -9.58
C GLU A 302 7.04 -8.87 -9.71
N ARG A 303 6.76 -9.56 -8.60
CA ARG A 303 5.73 -10.59 -8.51
C ARG A 303 4.34 -10.00 -8.76
N THR A 304 4.04 -8.86 -8.12
CA THR A 304 2.75 -8.18 -8.25
C THR A 304 2.58 -7.57 -9.63
N GLU A 305 3.62 -6.98 -10.23
CA GLU A 305 3.63 -6.49 -11.61
C GLU A 305 3.27 -7.61 -12.59
N SER A 306 3.99 -8.72 -12.52
CA SER A 306 3.75 -9.90 -13.38
C SER A 306 2.30 -10.39 -13.26
N PHE A 307 1.78 -10.45 -12.04
CA PHE A 307 0.42 -10.89 -11.78
C PHE A 307 -0.63 -9.92 -12.34
N ILE A 308 -0.48 -8.60 -12.10
CA ILE A 308 -1.43 -7.59 -12.57
C ILE A 308 -1.44 -7.57 -14.10
N THR A 309 -0.27 -7.59 -14.74
CA THR A 309 -0.15 -7.63 -16.22
C THR A 309 -0.79 -8.87 -16.80
N GLU A 310 -0.52 -10.05 -16.24
CA GLU A 310 -1.14 -11.29 -16.71
C GLU A 310 -2.66 -11.25 -16.51
N THR A 311 -3.12 -10.83 -15.34
CA THR A 311 -4.54 -10.80 -14.99
C THR A 311 -5.33 -9.80 -15.85
N ALA A 312 -4.77 -8.62 -16.11
CA ALA A 312 -5.32 -7.64 -17.04
C ALA A 312 -5.41 -8.19 -18.48
N ALA A 313 -4.35 -8.86 -18.95
CA ALA A 313 -4.32 -9.45 -20.27
C ALA A 313 -5.34 -10.58 -20.44
N ASN A 314 -5.77 -11.24 -19.35
CA ASN A 314 -6.76 -12.31 -19.37
C ASN A 314 -8.22 -11.85 -19.17
N ILE A 315 -8.50 -10.55 -19.01
CA ILE A 315 -9.88 -10.05 -18.89
C ILE A 315 -10.72 -10.53 -20.08
N GLY A 316 -11.78 -11.31 -19.80
CA GLY A 316 -12.70 -11.79 -20.83
C GLY A 316 -12.16 -12.86 -21.77
N SER A 317 -11.01 -13.47 -21.47
CA SER A 317 -10.41 -14.51 -22.29
C SER A 317 -10.27 -15.84 -21.55
N GLY A 318 -9.89 -16.89 -22.28
CA GLY A 318 -9.58 -18.20 -21.72
C GLY A 318 -10.76 -19.19 -21.69
N THR A 319 -10.71 -20.14 -20.76
CA THR A 319 -11.68 -21.26 -20.66
C THR A 319 -13.00 -20.80 -20.05
N HIS A 320 -12.90 -19.88 -19.10
CA HIS A 320 -14.02 -19.32 -18.37
C HIS A 320 -13.97 -17.79 -18.49
N PRO A 321 -14.29 -17.21 -19.67
CA PRO A 321 -14.11 -15.80 -19.93
C PRO A 321 -14.81 -14.90 -18.91
N SER A 322 -15.98 -15.31 -18.39
CA SER A 322 -16.67 -14.59 -17.30
C SER A 322 -15.86 -14.58 -15.99
N ARG A 323 -15.24 -15.71 -15.60
CA ARG A 323 -14.39 -15.79 -14.39
C ARG A 323 -13.12 -14.97 -14.56
N SER A 324 -12.45 -15.10 -15.70
CA SER A 324 -11.25 -14.31 -16.00
C SER A 324 -11.57 -12.81 -16.07
N ALA A 325 -12.73 -12.44 -16.59
CA ALA A 325 -13.18 -11.05 -16.60
C ALA A 325 -13.31 -10.50 -15.19
N ILE A 326 -13.95 -11.21 -14.26
CA ILE A 326 -14.09 -10.74 -12.88
C ILE A 326 -12.77 -10.71 -12.15
N LEU A 327 -11.96 -11.75 -12.28
CA LEU A 327 -10.63 -11.76 -11.67
C LEU A 327 -9.84 -10.55 -12.12
N GLY A 328 -9.81 -10.30 -13.43
CA GLY A 328 -9.16 -9.14 -14.03
C GLY A 328 -9.73 -7.81 -13.54
N THR A 329 -11.04 -7.64 -13.63
CA THR A 329 -11.73 -6.42 -13.21
C THR A 329 -11.51 -6.12 -11.73
N ASN A 330 -11.66 -7.11 -10.84
CA ASN A 330 -11.47 -6.91 -9.41
C ASN A 330 -10.02 -6.71 -9.04
N THR A 331 -9.08 -7.37 -9.73
CA THR A 331 -7.65 -7.11 -9.54
C THR A 331 -7.36 -5.64 -9.85
N ILE A 332 -7.82 -5.14 -11.00
CA ILE A 332 -7.63 -3.73 -11.38
C ILE A 332 -8.33 -2.80 -10.40
N ARG A 333 -9.57 -3.11 -10.00
CA ARG A 333 -10.31 -2.37 -8.99
C ARG A 333 -9.57 -2.28 -7.66
N ASN A 334 -9.08 -3.40 -7.15
CA ASN A 334 -8.39 -3.50 -5.87
C ASN A 334 -7.05 -2.78 -5.92
N VAL A 335 -6.30 -2.94 -7.02
CA VAL A 335 -5.07 -2.18 -7.29
C VAL A 335 -5.34 -0.69 -7.32
N SER A 336 -6.32 -0.22 -8.09
CA SER A 336 -6.62 1.21 -8.18
C SER A 336 -7.13 1.76 -6.85
N ALA A 337 -7.88 0.99 -6.07
CA ALA A 337 -8.28 1.36 -4.72
C ALA A 337 -7.05 1.62 -3.83
N VAL A 338 -6.10 0.68 -3.79
CA VAL A 338 -4.88 0.82 -2.98
C VAL A 338 -3.98 1.95 -3.48
N MET A 339 -3.89 2.16 -4.79
CA MET A 339 -3.17 3.30 -5.36
C MET A 339 -3.77 4.63 -4.91
N VAL A 340 -5.10 4.78 -5.00
CA VAL A 340 -5.80 5.99 -4.53
C VAL A 340 -5.53 6.21 -3.05
N LEU A 341 -5.58 5.16 -2.23
CA LEU A 341 -5.27 5.26 -0.79
C LEU A 341 -3.81 5.65 -0.53
N GLY A 342 -2.87 5.05 -1.26
CA GLY A 342 -1.45 5.38 -1.16
C GLY A 342 -1.16 6.81 -1.63
N ALA A 343 -1.89 7.33 -2.62
CA ALA A 343 -1.78 8.72 -3.05
C ALA A 343 -2.43 9.69 -2.04
N LEU A 344 -3.56 9.32 -1.44
CA LEU A 344 -4.19 10.10 -0.37
C LEU A 344 -3.26 10.25 0.84
N ALA A 345 -2.54 9.18 1.19
CA ALA A 345 -1.52 9.19 2.24
C ALA A 345 -0.42 10.27 2.03
N LEU A 346 -0.25 10.77 0.81
CA LEU A 346 0.74 11.81 0.49
C LEU A 346 0.18 13.22 0.37
N PHE A 347 -1.13 13.37 0.38
CA PHE A 347 -1.78 14.64 0.11
C PHE A 347 -1.23 15.80 0.97
N PRO A 348 -0.94 15.62 2.27
CA PRO A 348 -0.43 16.73 3.09
C PRO A 348 1.03 17.08 2.87
N SER A 349 1.79 16.22 2.17
CA SER A 349 3.17 16.50 1.78
C SER A 349 3.27 17.42 0.56
N GLN A 350 2.23 17.51 -0.29
CA GLN A 350 2.23 18.33 -1.51
C GLN A 350 1.77 19.78 -1.25
N LEU A 351 0.81 19.99 -0.34
CA LEU A 351 0.33 21.34 0.02
C LEU A 351 1.31 22.12 0.91
N ALA A 352 2.26 21.45 1.53
CA ALA A 352 3.33 22.10 2.29
C ALA A 352 4.66 21.73 1.66
N MET A 353 5.22 22.62 0.82
CA MET A 353 6.60 22.52 0.26
C MET A 353 7.72 22.42 1.33
N THR A 354 7.36 22.24 2.60
CA THR A 354 8.25 21.98 3.71
C THR A 354 7.60 20.94 4.65
N ALA A 355 7.91 19.66 4.42
CA ALA A 355 7.92 18.57 5.41
C ALA A 355 6.75 18.47 6.44
N SER A 356 5.47 18.61 6.06
CA SER A 356 4.35 18.34 7.00
C SER A 356 3.65 17.00 6.73
N TRP A 357 4.38 15.90 6.85
CA TRP A 357 3.81 14.55 6.74
C TRP A 357 2.94 14.18 7.96
N ILE A 358 3.06 14.89 9.08
CA ILE A 358 2.22 14.68 10.28
C ILE A 358 0.78 15.18 10.04
N ALA A 359 0.58 16.12 9.11
CA ALA A 359 -0.74 16.45 8.61
C ALA A 359 -1.40 15.28 7.83
N ALA A 360 -0.58 14.42 7.19
CA ALA A 360 -1.03 13.18 6.54
C ALA A 360 -1.48 12.13 7.54
N VAL A 361 -0.71 11.97 8.61
CA VAL A 361 -1.10 11.14 9.75
C VAL A 361 -2.42 11.65 10.33
N LEU A 362 -2.59 12.97 10.53
CA LEU A 362 -3.80 13.53 11.13
C LEU A 362 -5.04 13.46 10.21
N ILE A 363 -4.90 13.65 8.89
CA ILE A 363 -6.00 13.44 7.93
C ILE A 363 -6.36 11.95 7.84
N ALA A 364 -5.36 11.06 7.75
CA ALA A 364 -5.57 9.62 7.77
C ALA A 364 -6.19 9.16 9.11
N GLU A 365 -5.87 9.81 10.23
CA GLU A 365 -6.46 9.57 11.54
C GLU A 365 -7.86 10.19 11.75
N GLY A 366 -8.22 11.25 11.02
CA GLY A 366 -9.60 11.70 10.86
C GLY A 366 -10.41 10.65 10.08
N ALA A 367 -9.79 10.02 9.08
CA ALA A 367 -10.33 8.90 8.33
C ALA A 367 -10.29 7.55 9.09
N LYS A 368 -9.57 7.39 10.22
CA LYS A 368 -9.49 6.13 10.99
C LYS A 368 -10.82 5.54 11.50
N ARG A 369 -11.93 6.27 11.34
CA ARG A 369 -13.28 5.69 11.54
C ARG A 369 -13.60 4.61 10.52
N SER A 370 -12.83 4.53 9.43
CA SER A 370 -12.99 3.55 8.36
C SER A 370 -11.71 2.74 8.12
N ALA A 371 -11.86 1.58 7.48
CA ALA A 371 -10.78 0.61 7.29
C ALA A 371 -9.64 1.18 6.42
N ALA A 372 -9.96 1.94 5.38
CA ALA A 372 -8.93 2.53 4.54
C ALA A 372 -8.25 3.75 5.15
N GLY A 373 -8.90 4.47 6.08
CA GLY A 373 -8.21 5.49 6.87
C GLY A 373 -7.15 4.87 7.79
N GLN A 374 -7.44 3.68 8.34
CA GLN A 374 -6.44 2.91 9.10
C GLN A 374 -5.31 2.42 8.20
N GLU A 375 -5.62 1.89 7.01
CA GLU A 375 -4.63 1.43 6.05
C GLU A 375 -3.75 2.60 5.55
N ALA A 376 -4.34 3.71 5.13
CA ALA A 376 -3.60 4.91 4.75
C ALA A 376 -2.72 5.42 5.89
N ALA A 377 -3.19 5.40 7.14
CA ALA A 377 -2.38 5.79 8.29
C ALA A 377 -1.20 4.83 8.53
N ASN A 378 -1.37 3.53 8.32
CA ASN A 378 -0.30 2.55 8.40
C ASN A 378 0.75 2.78 7.30
N ILE A 379 0.30 3.03 6.07
CA ILE A 379 1.18 3.34 4.92
C ILE A 379 2.02 4.58 5.20
N VAL A 380 1.40 5.64 5.75
CA VAL A 380 2.13 6.85 6.15
C VAL A 380 3.15 6.54 7.24
N ARG A 381 2.75 5.81 8.29
CA ARG A 381 3.65 5.47 9.40
C ARG A 381 4.87 4.70 8.90
N ASP A 382 4.68 3.70 8.08
CA ASP A 382 5.77 2.85 7.59
C ASP A 382 6.70 3.63 6.64
N ALA A 383 6.14 4.56 5.84
CA ALA A 383 6.93 5.46 4.99
C ALA A 383 7.71 6.53 5.76
N VAL A 384 7.26 6.91 6.96
CA VAL A 384 7.95 7.87 7.83
C VAL A 384 9.23 7.30 8.40
N ASP A 385 9.20 6.02 8.76
CA ASP A 385 10.33 5.36 9.41
C ASP A 385 11.41 4.93 8.39
N ASP A 386 11.12 4.96 7.07
CA ASP A 386 12.04 4.53 6.01
C ASP A 386 12.06 5.49 4.78
N PRO A 387 13.17 6.22 4.55
CA PRO A 387 13.33 7.14 3.42
C PRO A 387 13.14 6.49 2.03
N LYS A 388 13.43 5.19 1.88
CA LYS A 388 13.22 4.49 0.60
C LYS A 388 11.75 4.28 0.33
N GLN A 389 10.99 3.91 1.36
CA GLN A 389 9.55 3.74 1.26
C GLN A 389 8.85 5.06 0.96
N HIS A 390 9.29 6.14 1.62
CA HIS A 390 8.81 7.48 1.29
C HIS A 390 9.02 7.83 -0.18
N LYS A 391 10.24 7.64 -0.71
CA LYS A 391 10.54 7.91 -2.13
C LYS A 391 9.68 7.08 -3.09
N ASN A 392 9.40 5.82 -2.77
CA ASN A 392 8.56 4.96 -3.60
C ASN A 392 7.09 5.40 -3.53
N LEU A 393 6.58 5.68 -2.33
CA LEU A 393 5.22 6.15 -2.13
C LEU A 393 4.98 7.44 -2.93
N MET A 394 5.93 8.39 -2.88
CA MET A 394 5.89 9.69 -3.58
C MET A 394 5.66 9.59 -5.09
N LYS A 395 5.83 8.41 -5.70
CA LYS A 395 5.52 8.19 -7.12
C LYS A 395 4.02 8.04 -7.40
N LEU A 396 3.20 7.62 -6.42
CA LEU A 396 1.80 7.23 -6.63
C LEU A 396 0.90 8.39 -7.09
N ALA A 397 0.95 9.54 -6.42
CA ALA A 397 0.10 10.67 -6.79
C ALA A 397 0.44 11.21 -8.21
N PRO A 398 1.72 11.47 -8.56
CA PRO A 398 2.08 11.82 -9.93
C PRO A 398 1.70 10.75 -10.95
N PHE A 399 1.85 9.46 -10.61
CA PHE A 399 1.45 8.36 -11.47
C PHE A 399 -0.05 8.38 -11.77
N ILE A 400 -0.90 8.55 -10.76
CA ILE A 400 -2.37 8.62 -10.90
C ILE A 400 -2.76 9.79 -11.81
N LEU A 401 -2.16 10.97 -11.60
CA LEU A 401 -2.45 12.16 -12.41
C LEU A 401 -1.99 11.98 -13.86
N LYS A 402 -0.79 11.39 -14.07
CA LYS A 402 -0.25 11.10 -15.40
C LYS A 402 -1.13 10.12 -16.18
N HIS A 403 -1.70 9.11 -15.51
CA HIS A 403 -2.52 8.05 -16.11
C HIS A 403 -4.02 8.24 -15.90
N GLU A 404 -4.46 9.47 -15.63
CA GLU A 404 -5.86 9.78 -15.34
C GLU A 404 -6.81 9.32 -16.46
N ILE A 405 -6.46 9.56 -17.73
CA ILE A 405 -7.29 9.17 -18.88
C ILE A 405 -7.52 7.65 -18.86
N THR A 406 -6.47 6.87 -18.62
CA THR A 406 -6.53 5.41 -18.52
C THR A 406 -7.39 4.96 -17.34
N LEU A 407 -7.22 5.58 -16.16
CA LEU A 407 -8.02 5.27 -14.97
C LEU A 407 -9.51 5.64 -15.16
N ARG A 408 -9.83 6.72 -15.88
CA ARG A 408 -11.21 7.06 -16.26
C ARG A 408 -11.78 6.08 -17.28
N ALA A 409 -10.98 5.61 -18.23
CA ALA A 409 -11.41 4.60 -19.20
C ALA A 409 -11.70 3.25 -18.53
N ILE A 410 -10.91 2.87 -17.53
CA ILE A 410 -11.18 1.70 -16.67
C ILE A 410 -12.50 1.89 -15.93
N ALA A 411 -12.72 3.08 -15.37
CA ALA A 411 -13.93 3.36 -14.62
C ALA A 411 -15.19 3.32 -15.48
N GLY A 412 -15.15 3.98 -16.64
CA GLY A 412 -16.29 4.10 -17.55
C GLY A 412 -17.58 4.47 -16.82
N ASP A 413 -18.71 3.90 -17.23
CA ASP A 413 -20.00 4.11 -16.55
C ASP A 413 -20.28 3.05 -15.46
N GLN A 414 -19.25 2.33 -15.02
CA GLN A 414 -19.41 1.15 -14.17
C GLN A 414 -19.53 1.52 -12.69
N ARG A 415 -20.55 0.99 -12.01
CA ARG A 415 -20.85 1.32 -10.62
C ARG A 415 -19.69 0.95 -9.68
N GLU A 416 -19.06 -0.19 -9.93
CA GLU A 416 -17.97 -0.73 -9.12
C GLU A 416 -16.69 0.13 -9.14
N PHE A 417 -16.50 0.95 -10.19
CA PHE A 417 -15.37 1.88 -10.30
C PHE A 417 -15.75 3.34 -10.08
N LYS A 418 -17.00 3.63 -9.68
CA LYS A 418 -17.47 5.02 -9.45
C LYS A 418 -16.54 5.82 -8.55
N PHE A 419 -15.90 5.17 -7.57
CA PHE A 419 -14.94 5.81 -6.69
C PHE A 419 -13.75 6.44 -7.46
N LEU A 420 -13.28 5.84 -8.56
CA LEU A 420 -12.16 6.37 -9.32
C LEU A 420 -12.47 7.75 -9.89
N HIS A 421 -13.64 7.96 -10.47
CA HIS A 421 -14.02 9.29 -10.95
C HIS A 421 -14.00 10.33 -9.83
N GLN A 422 -14.61 10.01 -8.70
CA GLN A 422 -14.68 10.93 -7.56
C GLN A 422 -13.28 11.26 -7.01
N TRP A 423 -12.41 10.26 -6.90
CA TRP A 423 -11.05 10.44 -6.42
C TRP A 423 -10.16 11.18 -7.42
N LEU A 424 -10.27 10.92 -8.72
CA LEU A 424 -9.52 11.65 -9.74
C LEU A 424 -9.95 13.12 -9.82
N ASP A 425 -11.25 13.39 -9.74
CA ASP A 425 -11.78 14.76 -9.68
C ASP A 425 -11.27 15.48 -8.43
N TRP A 426 -11.26 14.77 -7.29
CA TRP A 426 -10.73 15.31 -6.04
C TRP A 426 -9.22 15.58 -6.11
N PHE A 427 -8.42 14.67 -6.66
CA PHE A 427 -6.98 14.87 -6.81
C PHE A 427 -6.68 16.08 -7.71
N LYS A 428 -7.37 16.22 -8.84
CA LYS A 428 -7.22 17.41 -9.71
C LYS A 428 -7.54 18.71 -9.00
N ALA A 429 -8.65 18.76 -8.25
CA ALA A 429 -9.08 19.98 -7.59
C ALA A 429 -8.15 20.41 -6.44
N ASN A 430 -7.27 19.53 -5.97
CA ASN A 430 -6.49 19.78 -4.76
C ASN A 430 -4.97 19.54 -4.88
N LEU A 431 -4.48 19.00 -6.00
CA LEU A 431 -3.04 18.76 -6.26
C LEU A 431 -2.46 19.64 -7.38
N ASP A 432 -3.30 20.29 -8.19
CA ASP A 432 -2.93 21.40 -9.07
C ASP A 432 -2.81 22.70 -8.25
#